data_AF-A0A951BFP6-F1
#
_entry.id   AF-A0A951BFP6-F1
#
_cell.length_a   1.000
_cell.length_b   1.000
_cell.length_c   1.000
_cell.angle_alpha   90.00
_cell.angle_beta   90.00
_cell.angle_gamma   90.00
#
_symmetry.space_group_name_H-M   'P 1'
#
loop_
_entity.id
_entity.type
_entity.pdbx_description
1 polymer ?
#
loop_
_entity_poly.entity_id
_entity_poly.type
_entity_poly.pdbx_seq_one_letter_code
_entity_poly.pdbx_strand_id
1 'polypeptide(L)'
;AGIDGALRLAAELRGDEAAQAIQLHMAYAPEPPFDSGTPETAPPQILEQERRSVRTITVQREQTARRIAAKLGIAVSARKRGMSSHRRRA
;
A
#
# COMPACT_ATOMS: atom_id res chain seq x y z
N ALA A 1 -3.56 1.04 -4.93
CA ALA A 1 -4.52 2.14 -5.10
C ALA A 1 -5.89 1.56 -5.44
N GLY A 2 -6.98 2.14 -4.92
CA GLY A 2 -8.33 1.58 -5.08
C GLY A 2 -8.87 1.64 -6.51
N ILE A 3 -8.52 2.69 -7.26
CA ILE A 3 -8.99 2.89 -8.65
C ILE A 3 -8.38 1.83 -9.58
N ASP A 4 -7.07 1.64 -9.55
CA ASP A 4 -6.41 0.60 -10.36
C ASP A 4 -6.97 -0.80 -10.03
N GLY A 5 -7.20 -1.07 -8.75
CA GLY A 5 -7.81 -2.32 -8.30
C GLY A 5 -9.25 -2.49 -8.81
N ALA A 6 -10.05 -1.43 -8.80
CA ALA A 6 -11.42 -1.45 -9.31
C ALA A 6 -11.49 -1.59 -10.83
N LEU A 7 -10.58 -0.96 -11.58
CA LEU A 7 -10.48 -1.15 -13.03
C LEU A 7 -10.07 -2.59 -13.39
N ARG A 8 -9.12 -3.17 -12.65
CA ARG A 8 -8.78 -4.59 -12.79
C ARG A 8 -9.96 -5.50 -12.49
N LEU A 9 -10.69 -5.22 -11.40
CA LEU A 9 -11.90 -5.96 -11.07
C LEU A 9 -12.99 -5.82 -12.14
N ALA A 10 -13.15 -4.63 -12.72
CA ALA A 10 -14.09 -4.41 -13.82
C ALA A 10 -13.71 -5.25 -15.06
N ALA A 11 -12.42 -5.31 -15.39
CA ALA A 11 -11.91 -6.17 -16.47
C ALA A 11 -12.20 -7.66 -16.18
N GLU A 12 -11.92 -8.12 -14.97
CA GLU A 12 -12.19 -9.51 -14.54
C GLU A 12 -13.69 -9.87 -14.58
N LEU A 13 -14.57 -8.91 -14.31
CA LEU A 13 -16.02 -9.15 -14.23
C LEU A 13 -16.79 -8.86 -15.52
N ARG A 14 -16.26 -8.03 -16.42
CA ARG A 14 -17.00 -7.48 -17.57
C ARG A 14 -16.17 -7.38 -18.86
N GLY A 15 -14.90 -7.79 -18.84
CA GLY A 15 -13.99 -7.71 -19.98
C GLY A 15 -13.24 -6.37 -20.06
N ASP A 16 -12.16 -6.39 -20.83
CA ASP A 16 -11.23 -5.27 -20.95
C ASP A 16 -11.89 -4.03 -21.57
N GLU A 17 -12.80 -4.19 -22.54
CA GLU A 17 -13.47 -3.04 -23.18
C GLU A 17 -14.32 -2.25 -22.17
N ALA A 18 -14.99 -2.95 -21.24
CA ALA A 18 -15.78 -2.28 -20.20
C ALA A 18 -14.88 -1.51 -19.23
N ALA A 19 -13.74 -2.08 -18.83
CA ALA A 19 -12.77 -1.41 -17.97
C ALA A 19 -12.15 -0.18 -18.66
N GLN A 20 -11.79 -0.30 -19.94
CA GLN A 20 -11.26 0.81 -20.75
C GLN A 20 -12.30 1.92 -20.94
N ALA A 21 -13.56 1.57 -21.17
CA ALA A 21 -14.65 2.55 -21.26
C ALA A 21 -14.85 3.30 -19.94
N ILE A 22 -14.78 2.62 -18.80
CA ILE A 22 -14.85 3.25 -17.46
C ILE A 22 -13.64 4.17 -17.24
N GLN A 23 -12.44 3.72 -17.58
CA GLN A 23 -11.21 4.51 -17.47
C GLN A 23 -11.31 5.80 -18.28
N LEU A 24 -11.77 5.70 -19.54
CA LEU A 24 -11.96 6.85 -20.42
C LEU A 24 -13.08 7.77 -19.92
N HIS A 25 -14.21 7.21 -19.48
CA HIS A 25 -15.36 7.99 -18.99
C HIS A 25 -14.98 8.90 -17.83
N MET A 26 -14.11 8.44 -16.92
CA MET A 26 -13.63 9.27 -15.82
C MET A 26 -12.38 10.11 -16.15
N ALA A 27 -11.87 10.02 -17.38
CA ALA A 27 -10.58 10.59 -17.80
C ALA A 27 -9.42 10.21 -16.86
N TYR A 28 -9.33 8.92 -16.48
CA TYR A 28 -8.28 8.44 -15.57
C TYR A 28 -6.95 8.24 -16.31
N ALA A 29 -6.20 9.33 -16.38
CA ALA A 29 -4.83 9.42 -16.86
C ALA A 29 -3.99 10.14 -15.78
N PRO A 30 -3.55 9.45 -14.72
CA PRO A 30 -2.83 10.11 -13.64
C PRO A 30 -1.46 10.63 -14.12
N GLU A 31 -1.21 11.92 -13.89
CA GLU A 31 0.10 12.58 -14.11
C GLU A 31 0.52 13.28 -12.80
N PRO A 32 1.12 12.55 -11.85
CA PRO A 32 1.47 13.13 -10.56
C PRO A 32 2.54 14.23 -10.71
N PRO A 33 2.37 15.41 -10.10
CA PRO A 33 3.32 16.51 -10.21
C PRO A 33 4.60 16.32 -9.36
N PHE A 34 4.62 15.30 -8.49
CA PHE A 34 5.75 15.01 -7.60
C PHE A 34 6.08 13.52 -7.62
N ASP A 35 7.37 13.18 -7.61
CA ASP A 35 7.85 11.81 -7.44
C ASP A 35 7.97 11.47 -5.95
N SER A 36 6.84 11.31 -5.27
CA SER A 36 6.79 10.95 -3.85
C SER A 36 5.70 9.92 -3.54
N GLY A 37 5.26 9.19 -4.57
CA GLY A 37 4.22 8.17 -4.45
C GLY A 37 4.67 6.88 -3.76
N THR A 38 5.99 6.69 -3.59
CA THR A 38 6.57 5.50 -2.96
C THR A 38 7.65 5.87 -1.93
N PRO A 39 7.89 5.04 -0.90
CA PRO A 39 8.99 5.27 0.03
C PRO A 39 10.37 5.34 -0.62
N GLU A 40 10.54 4.66 -1.75
CA GLU A 40 11.80 4.59 -2.49
C GLU A 40 12.10 5.88 -3.26
N THR A 41 11.07 6.57 -3.74
CA THR A 41 11.23 7.81 -4.53
C THR A 41 10.99 9.09 -3.73
N ALA A 42 10.23 9.02 -2.63
CA ALA A 42 9.97 10.18 -1.79
C ALA A 42 11.24 10.77 -1.14
N PRO A 43 11.36 12.10 -1.02
CA PRO A 43 12.43 12.74 -0.26
C PRO A 43 12.49 12.19 1.18
N PRO A 44 13.68 11.89 1.74
CA PRO A 44 13.80 11.25 3.05
C PRO A 44 13.07 11.99 4.18
N GLN A 45 13.06 13.33 4.14
CA GLN A 45 12.40 14.17 5.12
C GLN A 45 10.86 14.04 5.06
N ILE A 46 10.30 13.96 3.84
CA ILE A 46 8.86 13.76 3.63
C ILE A 46 8.45 12.36 4.08
N LEU A 47 9.24 11.34 3.75
CA LEU A 47 9.00 9.96 4.21
C LEU A 47 9.02 9.87 5.75
N GLU A 48 9.98 10.54 6.41
CA GLU A 48 10.05 10.53 7.86
C GLU A 48 8.87 11.28 8.49
N GLN A 49 8.51 12.44 7.96
CA GLN A 49 7.34 13.20 8.40
C GLN A 49 6.07 12.36 8.30
N GLU A 50 5.85 11.70 7.16
CA GLU A 50 4.64 10.89 6.97
C GLU A 50 4.63 9.63 7.85
N ARG A 51 5.79 8.99 8.06
CA ARG A 51 5.88 7.89 9.05
C ARG A 51 5.50 8.33 10.45
N ARG A 52 5.85 9.55 10.85
CA ARG A 52 5.44 10.12 12.14
C ARG A 52 3.94 10.41 12.16
N SER A 53 3.39 10.99 11.10
CA SER A 53 1.96 11.36 11.01
C SER A 53 1.06 10.13 11.15
N VAL A 54 1.38 9.02 10.47
CA VAL A 54 0.56 7.80 10.48
C VAL A 54 0.83 6.86 11.65
N ARG A 55 1.78 7.19 12.54
CA ARG A 55 2.19 6.29 13.63
C ARG A 55 1.02 5.90 14.54
N THR A 56 0.21 6.87 14.92
CA THR A 56 -0.92 6.66 15.85
C THR A 56 -1.96 5.70 15.24
N ILE A 57 -2.39 5.97 14.00
CA ILE A 57 -3.38 5.12 13.34
C ILE A 57 -2.82 3.71 13.06
N THR A 58 -1.52 3.60 12.75
CA THR A 58 -0.86 2.31 12.54
C THR A 58 -0.88 1.46 13.81
N VAL A 59 -0.51 2.04 14.96
CA VAL A 59 -0.54 1.34 16.25
C VAL A 59 -1.96 0.91 16.61
N GLN A 60 -2.96 1.76 16.42
CA GLN A 60 -4.36 1.43 16.70
C GLN A 60 -4.90 0.32 15.80
N ARG A 61 -4.55 0.35 14.51
CA ARG A 61 -4.89 -0.71 13.54
C ARG A 61 -4.26 -2.04 13.93
N GLU A 62 -2.99 -2.04 14.32
CA GLU A 62 -2.31 -3.26 14.81
C GLU A 62 -2.97 -3.82 16.07
N GLN A 63 -3.30 -2.98 17.04
CA GLN A 63 -3.99 -3.40 18.27
C GLN A 63 -5.36 -4.02 17.95
N THR A 64 -6.12 -3.38 17.06
CA THR A 64 -7.42 -3.89 16.61
C THR A 64 -7.26 -5.24 15.91
N ALA A 65 -6.31 -5.36 14.98
CA ALA A 65 -6.04 -6.59 14.27
C ALA A 65 -5.65 -7.72 15.22
N ARG A 66 -4.76 -7.48 16.19
CA ARG A 66 -4.37 -8.47 17.21
C ARG A 66 -5.55 -8.92 18.06
N ARG A 67 -6.40 -7.98 18.48
CA ARG A 67 -7.62 -8.29 19.27
C ARG A 67 -8.57 -9.19 18.50
N ILE A 68 -8.80 -8.91 17.21
CA ILE A 68 -9.68 -9.73 16.37
C ILE A 68 -9.03 -11.08 16.06
N ALA A 69 -7.74 -11.12 15.76
CA ALA A 69 -7.00 -12.36 15.53
C ALA A 69 -7.09 -13.31 16.73
N ALA A 70 -6.91 -12.78 17.96
CA ALA A 70 -7.07 -13.56 19.19
C ALA A 70 -8.48 -14.14 19.33
N LYS A 71 -9.53 -13.35 19.03
CA LYS A 71 -10.93 -13.83 19.04
C LYS A 71 -11.20 -14.92 18.01
N LEU A 72 -10.50 -14.87 16.88
CA LEU A 72 -10.66 -15.83 15.77
C LEU A 72 -9.71 -17.03 15.86
N GLY A 73 -8.87 -17.13 16.90
CA GLY A 73 -7.87 -18.19 17.04
C GLY A 73 -6.73 -18.13 16.01
N ILE A 74 -6.51 -16.97 15.38
CA ILE A 74 -5.46 -16.78 14.37
C ILE A 74 -4.14 -16.47 15.07
N ALA A 75 -3.13 -17.33 14.88
CA ALA A 75 -1.78 -17.10 15.39
C ALA A 75 -1.11 -15.90 14.71
N VAL A 76 -0.78 -14.86 15.47
CA VAL A 76 -0.04 -13.70 14.96
C VAL A 76 1.46 -13.92 15.19
N SER A 77 2.19 -14.34 14.16
CA SER A 77 3.65 -14.47 14.24
C SER A 77 4.33 -13.10 14.18
N ALA A 78 5.27 -12.84 15.09
CA ALA A 78 6.12 -11.66 15.01
C ALA A 78 7.09 -11.80 13.81
N ARG A 79 6.91 -10.99 12.77
CA ARG A 79 7.86 -10.95 11.64
C ARG A 79 9.18 -10.38 12.16
N LYS A 80 10.27 -11.16 12.12
CA LYS A 80 11.63 -10.66 12.35
C LYS A 80 11.92 -9.62 11.27
N ARG A 81 12.12 -8.35 11.65
CA ARG A 81 12.66 -7.33 10.73
C ARG A 81 14.10 -7.71 10.42
N GLY A 82 14.33 -8.38 9.30
CA GLY A 82 15.66 -8.69 8.80
C GLY A 82 16.36 -7.40 8.41
N MET A 83 17.29 -6.95 9.25
CA MET A 83 18.39 -6.07 8.83
C MET A 83 19.23 -6.84 7.81
N SER A 84 19.03 -6.55 6.51
CA SER A 84 19.94 -7.02 5.47
C SER A 84 21.21 -6.17 5.52
N SER A 85 22.16 -6.59 6.37
CA SER A 85 23.53 -6.11 6.31
C SER A 85 24.16 -6.60 5.00
N HIS A 86 24.23 -5.72 4.00
CA HIS A 86 25.06 -5.95 2.81
C HIS A 86 26.54 -5.92 3.22
N ARG A 87 27.07 -7.07 3.66
CA ARG A 87 28.51 -7.34 3.57
C ARG A 87 28.80 -7.73 2.12
N ARG A 88 29.24 -6.78 1.29
CA ARG A 88 29.92 -7.11 0.04
C ARG A 88 31.31 -7.64 0.43
N ARG A 89 31.53 -8.93 0.15
CA ARG A 89 32.86 -9.52 -0.02
C ARG A 89 33.23 -9.35 -1.49
N ALA A 90 34.32 -8.65 -1.75
CA ALA A 90 35.29 -8.87 -2.82
C ALA A 90 36.40 -7.81 -2.61
#